data_AF-A0A952VFY2-F1
#
_entry.id   AF-A0A952VFY2-F1
#
_cell.length_a   1.000
_cell.length_b   1.000
_cell.length_c   1.000
_cell.angle_alpha   90.00
_cell.angle_beta   90.00
_cell.angle_gamma   90.00
#
_symmetry.space_group_name_H-M   'P 1'
#
loop_
_entity.id
_entity.type
_entity.pdbx_description
1 polymer ?
#
loop_
_entity_poly.entity_id
_entity_poly.type
_entity_poly.pdbx_seq_one_letter_code
_entity_poly.pdbx_strand_id
1 'polypeptide(L)'
;MIMKAVAAIRNPLSLTGDTLTLLAWHIPDLVAYQHQPDEWWLAPLDDNLPLIRLNRTGLDLLRAMNGHTAVGTLLEQYGTRICGPDGQPGSWHLERWATPNYSLCYYGTEPPGDHRHKAKWDVLLQQVREGWSGQDGFEGEHHLEEFHHHELTESSRDDGHFDLIETTVSHLFREPSEALDGLTYGRLLMRQLRRLGWFVPKPKVMLEIGGGLGYLAQELGKDLLPFEKQGVTYLSLDITQPFLNLQVARAKAGGWNVTGTRANAEQLPLADRSVDLVIDNENMADMTPVQLTKQELVSGVGVTTQHQEALDWIRRLRLPIEANPPDSVIFNVGPIRFVAELWRVLKPGGRAFLTEFGIEQGWPAPVKLPGHTEYEVQYSHLRQAVRWLGFQERYLSLPQFLGLKPDTKVLCTGATYTIQRFCQSINRPFAVRAYSEKELQEALGDMLPKLQGLHYHDLADPAWFGLQDFKVLL
;
A
#
# COMPACT_ATOMS: atom_id res chain seq x y z
N MET A 1 -17.24 -17.37 -13.01
CA MET A 1 -17.94 -16.09 -12.81
C MET A 1 -18.33 -16.00 -11.34
N ILE A 2 -17.43 -15.49 -10.51
CA ILE A 2 -17.78 -15.14 -9.13
C ILE A 2 -18.05 -13.64 -9.16
N MET A 3 -19.24 -13.25 -8.71
CA MET A 3 -19.62 -11.84 -8.59
C MET A 3 -18.68 -11.19 -7.58
N LYS A 4 -17.84 -10.25 -8.04
CA LYS A 4 -17.15 -9.29 -7.16
C LYS A 4 -18.20 -8.58 -6.30
N ALA A 5 -17.83 -8.24 -5.06
CA ALA A 5 -18.68 -7.47 -4.18
C ALA A 5 -19.20 -6.22 -4.92
N VAL A 6 -20.50 -6.19 -5.16
CA VAL A 6 -21.15 -5.00 -5.73
C VAL A 6 -21.10 -3.97 -4.62
N ALA A 7 -20.39 -2.86 -4.85
CA ALA A 7 -20.41 -1.67 -3.99
C ALA A 7 -21.86 -1.48 -3.50
N ALA A 8 -22.12 -1.52 -2.18
CA ALA A 8 -23.45 -1.50 -1.56
C ALA A 8 -24.35 -0.32 -1.98
N ILE A 9 -24.94 -0.40 -3.16
CA ILE A 9 -25.76 0.61 -3.84
C ILE A 9 -26.59 1.42 -2.84
N ARG A 10 -26.15 2.66 -2.53
CA ARG A 10 -26.99 3.64 -1.84
C ARG A 10 -27.84 4.36 -2.85
N ASN A 11 -29.09 4.59 -2.46
CA ASN A 11 -30.00 5.43 -3.23
C ASN A 11 -29.43 6.85 -3.37
N PRO A 12 -29.72 7.54 -4.48
CA PRO A 12 -29.38 8.95 -4.65
C PRO A 12 -29.88 9.79 -3.46
N LEU A 13 -29.09 10.79 -3.07
CA LEU A 13 -29.40 11.68 -1.95
C LEU A 13 -30.57 12.60 -2.32
N SER A 14 -31.64 12.63 -1.51
CA SER A 14 -32.70 13.63 -1.68
C SER A 14 -32.17 15.04 -1.35
N LEU A 15 -32.16 15.93 -2.34
CA LEU A 15 -31.69 17.32 -2.20
C LEU A 15 -32.81 18.21 -1.63
N THR A 16 -33.21 17.93 -0.40
CA THR A 16 -34.32 18.61 0.29
C THR A 16 -33.99 18.82 1.75
N GLY A 17 -34.65 19.79 2.39
CA GLY A 17 -34.51 20.03 3.83
C GLY A 17 -33.07 20.34 4.21
N ASP A 18 -32.58 19.68 5.26
CA ASP A 18 -31.24 19.92 5.84
C ASP A 18 -30.10 19.65 4.83
N THR A 19 -30.28 18.78 3.84
CA THR A 19 -29.25 18.53 2.81
C THR A 19 -28.87 19.81 2.06
N LEU A 20 -29.83 20.72 1.85
CA LEU A 20 -29.61 21.95 1.08
C LEU A 20 -28.70 22.96 1.81
N THR A 21 -28.58 22.85 3.13
CA THR A 21 -27.74 23.74 3.95
C THR A 21 -26.33 23.22 4.14
N LEU A 22 -26.06 21.96 3.76
CA LEU A 22 -24.72 21.38 3.77
C LEU A 22 -23.82 22.10 2.76
N LEU A 23 -22.55 22.23 3.11
CA LEU A 23 -21.50 22.70 2.22
C LEU A 23 -21.00 21.54 1.36
N ALA A 24 -20.53 21.83 0.15
CA ALA A 24 -20.05 20.84 -0.79
C ALA A 24 -18.54 20.96 -1.03
N TRP A 25 -17.83 19.83 -0.92
CA TRP A 25 -16.41 19.69 -1.22
C TRP A 25 -16.21 18.67 -2.34
N HIS A 26 -15.44 19.00 -3.37
CA HIS A 26 -14.89 17.98 -4.24
C HIS A 26 -13.77 17.23 -3.50
N ILE A 27 -13.54 15.99 -3.90
CA ILE A 27 -12.45 15.20 -3.32
C ILE A 27 -11.08 15.84 -3.66
N PRO A 28 -10.14 15.94 -2.70
CA PRO A 28 -8.75 16.35 -2.96
C PRO A 28 -8.07 15.44 -3.98
N ASP A 29 -7.15 15.98 -4.78
CA ASP A 29 -6.37 15.22 -5.78
C ASP A 29 -7.15 14.62 -6.95
N LEU A 30 -8.37 15.10 -7.20
CA LEU A 30 -9.11 14.75 -8.40
C LEU A 30 -8.43 15.35 -9.64
N VAL A 31 -7.82 14.48 -10.45
CA VAL A 31 -7.20 14.88 -11.72
C VAL A 31 -8.25 14.88 -12.83
N ALA A 32 -8.36 15.98 -13.56
CA ALA A 32 -9.21 16.09 -14.74
C ALA A 32 -8.38 16.05 -16.03
N TYR A 33 -8.81 15.28 -17.01
CA TYR A 33 -8.17 15.20 -18.33
C TYR A 33 -9.05 15.84 -19.41
N GLN A 34 -8.55 16.89 -20.06
CA GLN A 34 -9.22 17.51 -21.20
C GLN A 34 -9.05 16.63 -22.45
N HIS A 35 -10.06 15.82 -22.75
CA HIS A 35 -10.06 14.93 -23.92
C HIS A 35 -10.29 15.70 -25.24
N GLN A 36 -11.24 16.65 -25.23
CA GLN A 36 -11.56 17.56 -26.34
C GLN A 36 -11.73 18.99 -25.80
N PRO A 37 -11.77 20.04 -26.66
CA PRO A 37 -11.88 21.44 -26.20
C PRO A 37 -13.01 21.69 -25.19
N ASP A 38 -14.13 20.97 -25.34
CA ASP A 38 -15.33 21.08 -24.50
C ASP A 38 -15.69 19.78 -23.75
N GLU A 39 -14.75 18.84 -23.63
CA GLU A 39 -14.94 17.54 -22.95
C GLU A 39 -13.80 17.23 -21.98
N TRP A 40 -14.14 16.97 -20.72
CA TRP A 40 -13.23 16.57 -19.66
C TRP A 40 -13.60 15.20 -19.13
N TRP A 41 -12.61 14.40 -18.79
CA TRP A 41 -12.78 13.11 -18.12
C TRP A 41 -12.28 13.21 -16.69
N LEU A 42 -13.02 12.56 -15.80
CA LEU A 42 -12.65 12.34 -14.40
C LEU A 42 -12.61 10.85 -14.14
N ALA A 43 -11.71 10.42 -13.25
CA ALA A 43 -11.74 9.06 -12.73
C ALA A 43 -12.29 9.10 -11.29
N PRO A 44 -13.34 8.32 -11.00
CA PRO A 44 -13.64 7.94 -9.62
C PRO A 44 -12.44 7.25 -8.96
N LEU A 45 -12.39 7.31 -7.63
CA LEU A 45 -11.35 6.62 -6.85
C LEU A 45 -11.47 5.10 -6.87
N ASP A 46 -12.65 4.56 -7.14
CA ASP A 46 -12.85 3.13 -7.42
C ASP A 46 -12.56 2.87 -8.90
N ASP A 47 -11.58 2.00 -9.15
CA ASP A 47 -11.09 1.66 -10.48
C ASP A 47 -12.13 0.90 -11.33
N ASN A 48 -13.13 0.28 -10.69
CA ASN A 48 -14.21 -0.44 -11.37
C ASN A 48 -15.30 0.49 -11.92
N LEU A 49 -15.40 1.72 -11.41
CA LEU A 49 -16.40 2.69 -11.88
C LEU A 49 -15.94 3.35 -13.18
N PRO A 50 -16.78 3.52 -14.21
CA PRO A 50 -16.34 4.11 -15.47
C PRO A 50 -15.83 5.55 -15.31
N LEU A 51 -14.97 5.98 -16.24
CA LEU A 51 -14.59 7.39 -16.35
C LEU A 51 -15.84 8.25 -16.56
N ILE A 52 -15.92 9.36 -15.83
CA ILE A 52 -17.04 10.29 -15.88
C ILE A 52 -16.69 11.39 -16.87
N ARG A 53 -17.54 11.58 -17.88
CA ARG A 53 -17.37 12.63 -18.88
C ARG A 53 -18.14 13.87 -18.47
N LEU A 54 -17.49 15.02 -18.54
CA LEU A 54 -18.05 16.32 -18.23
C LEU A 54 -17.93 17.24 -19.45
N ASN A 55 -18.96 18.05 -19.66
CA ASN A 55 -18.85 19.27 -20.45
C ASN A 55 -18.36 20.44 -19.56
N ARG A 56 -18.27 21.65 -20.12
CA ARG A 56 -17.84 22.84 -19.37
C ARG A 56 -18.70 23.08 -18.12
N THR A 57 -20.02 22.95 -18.25
CA THR A 57 -20.96 23.18 -17.13
C THR A 57 -20.77 22.17 -16.01
N GLY A 58 -20.55 20.89 -16.34
CA GLY A 58 -20.24 19.86 -15.34
C GLY A 58 -18.91 20.14 -14.61
N LEU A 59 -17.89 20.60 -15.33
CA LEU A 59 -16.61 20.99 -14.72
C LEU A 59 -16.78 22.20 -13.79
N ASP A 60 -17.56 23.20 -14.19
CA ASP A 60 -17.84 24.39 -13.37
C ASP A 60 -18.66 24.05 -12.12
N LEU A 61 -19.64 23.14 -12.24
CA LEU A 61 -20.39 22.60 -11.11
C LEU A 61 -19.46 21.95 -10.09
N LEU A 62 -18.55 21.08 -10.55
CA LEU A 62 -17.58 20.42 -9.67
C LEU A 62 -16.64 21.41 -8.99
N ARG A 63 -16.10 22.39 -9.74
CA ARG A 63 -15.23 23.45 -9.21
C ARG A 63 -15.94 24.34 -8.18
N ALA A 64 -17.25 24.49 -8.28
CA ALA A 64 -18.04 25.24 -7.30
C ALA A 64 -18.16 24.48 -5.96
N MET A 65 -17.85 23.18 -5.90
CA MET A 65 -17.77 22.38 -4.66
C MET A 65 -16.46 22.65 -3.91
N ASN A 66 -16.24 23.90 -3.53
CA ASN A 66 -14.99 24.40 -2.94
C ASN A 66 -14.98 24.42 -1.41
N GLY A 67 -15.95 23.77 -0.78
CA GLY A 67 -16.13 23.76 0.67
C GLY A 67 -16.83 24.98 1.26
N HIS A 68 -17.19 25.96 0.45
CA HIS A 68 -17.85 27.19 0.87
C HIS A 68 -19.22 27.37 0.22
N THR A 69 -19.51 26.64 -0.85
CA THR A 69 -20.80 26.67 -1.54
C THR A 69 -21.75 25.64 -0.94
N ALA A 70 -22.96 26.08 -0.58
CA ALA A 70 -24.01 25.19 -0.10
C ALA A 70 -24.64 24.38 -1.24
N VAL A 71 -25.11 23.17 -0.95
CA VAL A 71 -25.79 22.28 -1.91
C VAL A 71 -27.00 22.98 -2.55
N GLY A 72 -27.77 23.76 -1.77
CA GLY A 72 -28.90 24.52 -2.29
C GLY A 72 -28.49 25.56 -3.34
N THR A 73 -27.35 26.23 -3.16
CA THR A 73 -26.82 27.18 -4.14
C THR A 73 -26.39 26.48 -5.42
N LEU A 74 -25.75 25.31 -5.32
CA LEU A 74 -25.39 24.50 -6.49
C LEU A 74 -26.63 24.04 -7.25
N LEU A 75 -27.68 23.62 -6.53
CA LEU A 75 -28.95 23.19 -7.11
C LEU A 75 -29.67 24.34 -7.82
N GLU A 76 -29.68 25.55 -7.25
CA GLU A 76 -30.26 26.73 -7.89
C GLU A 76 -29.51 27.09 -9.18
N GLN A 77 -28.18 27.11 -9.12
CA GLN A 77 -27.35 27.57 -10.23
C GLN A 77 -27.27 26.56 -11.37
N TYR A 78 -27.14 25.27 -11.07
CA TYR A 78 -26.85 24.21 -12.04
C TYR A 78 -27.95 23.16 -12.15
N GLY A 79 -28.91 23.12 -11.23
CA GLY A 79 -29.86 22.02 -11.10
C GLY A 79 -30.68 21.72 -12.35
N THR A 80 -31.03 22.74 -13.13
CA THR A 80 -31.78 22.61 -14.39
C THR A 80 -30.88 22.52 -15.63
N ARG A 81 -29.57 22.72 -15.48
CA ARG A 81 -28.62 22.74 -16.60
C ARG A 81 -28.12 21.33 -16.88
N ILE A 82 -28.04 20.95 -18.14
CA ILE A 82 -27.43 19.68 -18.56
C ILE A 82 -25.92 19.73 -18.31
N CYS A 83 -25.41 18.79 -17.50
CA CYS A 83 -24.05 18.77 -16.98
C CYS A 83 -23.26 17.54 -17.47
N GLY A 84 -23.21 17.31 -18.77
CA GLY A 84 -22.45 16.19 -19.32
C GLY A 84 -22.93 15.79 -20.72
N PRO A 85 -22.21 14.91 -21.41
CA PRO A 85 -22.64 14.34 -22.68
C PRO A 85 -23.73 13.26 -22.52
N ASP A 86 -24.04 12.83 -21.30
CA ASP A 86 -25.11 11.90 -20.95
C ASP A 86 -26.52 12.54 -20.95
N GLY A 87 -26.59 13.86 -21.11
CA GLY A 87 -27.85 14.61 -21.14
C GLY A 87 -28.49 14.83 -19.77
N GLN A 88 -27.82 14.47 -18.67
CA GLN A 88 -28.40 14.58 -17.33
C GLN A 88 -28.26 16.01 -16.75
N PRO A 89 -29.26 16.50 -16.00
CA PRO A 89 -29.20 17.82 -15.38
C PRO A 89 -28.32 17.84 -14.12
N GLY A 90 -27.87 19.02 -13.69
CA GLY A 90 -27.02 19.18 -12.50
C GLY A 90 -27.64 18.61 -11.23
N SER A 91 -28.98 18.62 -11.11
CA SER A 91 -29.68 17.98 -9.98
C SER A 91 -29.40 16.48 -9.93
N TRP A 92 -29.48 15.79 -11.06
CA TRP A 92 -29.22 14.36 -11.16
C TRP A 92 -27.80 14.02 -10.70
N HIS A 93 -26.82 14.84 -11.08
CA HIS A 93 -25.42 14.67 -10.67
C HIS A 93 -25.21 14.96 -9.19
N LEU A 94 -25.77 16.06 -8.66
CA LEU A 94 -25.67 16.43 -7.25
C LEU A 94 -26.21 15.33 -6.32
N GLU A 95 -27.28 14.63 -6.71
CA GLU A 95 -27.84 13.50 -5.96
C GLU A 95 -26.91 12.27 -5.92
N ARG A 96 -25.98 12.15 -6.89
CA ARG A 96 -25.22 10.92 -7.16
C ARG A 96 -23.72 11.05 -6.90
N TRP A 97 -23.12 12.21 -7.15
CA TRP A 97 -21.68 12.41 -7.04
C TRP A 97 -21.14 12.24 -5.61
N ALA A 98 -21.97 12.48 -4.60
CA ALA A 98 -21.64 12.19 -3.20
C ALA A 98 -21.94 10.74 -2.77
N THR A 99 -22.52 9.92 -3.66
CA THR A 99 -22.72 8.49 -3.38
C THR A 99 -21.45 7.70 -3.66
N PRO A 100 -21.22 6.57 -2.96
CA PRO A 100 -20.01 5.78 -3.17
C PRO A 100 -19.80 5.27 -4.61
N ASN A 101 -20.89 5.11 -5.38
CA ASN A 101 -20.86 4.71 -6.80
C ASN A 101 -20.25 5.76 -7.75
N TYR A 102 -19.93 6.95 -7.25
CA TYR A 102 -19.27 8.00 -8.03
C TYR A 102 -18.11 8.60 -7.26
N SER A 103 -18.32 8.84 -5.96
CA SER A 103 -17.31 9.33 -5.02
C SER A 103 -16.48 10.48 -5.58
N LEU A 104 -17.16 11.54 -6.04
CA LEU A 104 -16.51 12.74 -6.57
C LEU A 104 -16.54 13.90 -5.57
N CYS A 105 -17.47 13.88 -4.62
CA CYS A 105 -17.64 14.96 -3.64
C CYS A 105 -18.18 14.47 -2.29
N TYR A 106 -18.10 15.35 -1.30
CA TYR A 106 -18.63 15.18 0.05
C TYR A 106 -19.54 16.35 0.41
N TYR A 107 -20.64 16.08 1.13
CA TYR A 107 -21.54 17.09 1.69
C TYR A 107 -21.54 17.02 3.22
N GLY A 108 -21.42 18.16 3.89
CA GLY A 108 -21.28 18.23 5.35
C GLY A 108 -21.35 19.66 5.89
N THR A 109 -21.34 19.78 7.22
CA THR A 109 -21.42 21.09 7.91
C THR A 109 -20.05 21.70 8.23
N GLU A 110 -19.00 20.88 8.23
CA GLU A 110 -17.62 21.29 8.54
C GLU A 110 -16.68 20.71 7.49
N PRO A 111 -15.57 21.40 7.16
CA PRO A 111 -14.54 20.82 6.32
C PRO A 111 -13.97 19.59 7.02
N PRO A 112 -13.64 18.52 6.30
CA PRO A 112 -12.85 17.45 6.88
C PRO A 112 -11.48 18.05 7.24
N GLY A 113 -11.13 18.11 8.52
CA GLY A 113 -9.96 18.83 9.03
C GLY A 113 -9.18 18.14 10.15
N ASP A 114 -7.87 18.43 10.16
CA ASP A 114 -6.72 18.09 11.02
C ASP A 114 -6.05 16.69 10.96
N HIS A 115 -4.71 16.76 11.01
CA HIS A 115 -3.65 15.74 10.96
C HIS A 115 -4.04 14.24 10.98
N ARG A 116 -3.40 13.50 10.08
CA ARG A 116 -3.32 12.02 9.88
C ARG A 116 -3.77 11.10 11.02
N HIS A 117 -3.46 11.40 12.28
CA HIS A 117 -3.77 10.54 13.42
C HIS A 117 -5.24 10.61 13.88
N LYS A 118 -6.04 11.54 13.35
CA LYS A 118 -7.51 11.64 13.56
C LYS A 118 -8.22 11.94 12.24
N ALA A 119 -8.05 11.05 11.27
CA ALA A 119 -8.41 11.25 9.87
C ALA A 119 -9.90 11.61 9.61
N LYS A 120 -10.12 12.52 8.64
CA LYS A 120 -11.38 12.62 7.88
C LYS A 120 -11.22 12.73 6.35
N TRP A 121 -10.01 12.88 5.80
CA TRP A 121 -9.80 12.77 4.33
C TRP A 121 -9.29 11.39 3.96
N ASP A 122 -8.17 10.92 4.52
CA ASP A 122 -7.62 9.60 4.19
C ASP A 122 -8.58 8.47 4.55
N VAL A 123 -9.26 8.53 5.70
CA VAL A 123 -10.31 7.56 6.07
C VAL A 123 -11.54 7.66 5.17
N LEU A 124 -11.92 8.84 4.70
CA LEU A 124 -13.04 9.00 3.77
C LEU A 124 -12.66 8.48 2.37
N LEU A 125 -11.45 8.79 1.90
CA LEU A 125 -10.84 8.31 0.66
C LEU A 125 -10.64 6.80 0.68
N GLN A 126 -10.21 6.26 1.81
CA GLN A 126 -10.06 4.84 2.08
C GLN A 126 -11.42 4.16 2.15
N GLN A 127 -12.40 4.66 2.90
CA GLN A 127 -13.79 4.15 2.92
C GLN A 127 -14.46 4.18 1.54
N VAL A 128 -14.09 5.14 0.71
CA VAL A 128 -14.52 5.26 -0.69
C VAL A 128 -13.82 4.24 -1.60
N ARG A 129 -12.50 4.06 -1.46
CA ARG A 129 -11.67 3.10 -2.23
C ARG A 129 -11.98 1.64 -1.88
N GLU A 130 -12.12 1.36 -0.59
CA GLU A 130 -12.58 0.09 0.00
C GLU A 130 -14.08 -0.16 -0.24
N GLY A 131 -14.72 0.64 -1.11
CA GLY A 131 -16.13 0.96 -1.10
C GLY A 131 -16.99 -0.25 -0.80
N TRP A 132 -17.45 -0.38 0.44
CA TRP A 132 -18.39 -1.45 0.75
C TRP A 132 -17.92 -2.84 0.26
N SER A 133 -16.61 -3.07 0.15
CA SER A 133 -15.96 -4.34 -0.20
C SER A 133 -15.36 -5.02 1.03
N GLY A 134 -15.20 -4.27 2.13
CA GLY A 134 -14.95 -4.86 3.43
C GLY A 134 -16.19 -5.57 3.92
N GLN A 135 -16.12 -6.89 4.17
CA GLN A 135 -17.06 -7.45 5.12
C GLN A 135 -16.82 -6.76 6.47
N ASP A 136 -17.89 -6.52 7.22
CA ASP A 136 -17.78 -6.13 8.63
C ASP A 136 -17.20 -7.35 9.38
N GLY A 137 -15.92 -7.31 9.74
CA GLY A 137 -15.29 -8.39 10.48
C GLY A 137 -13.77 -8.48 10.31
N PHE A 138 -13.16 -9.30 11.16
CA PHE A 138 -11.79 -9.76 11.02
C PHE A 138 -11.73 -10.84 9.94
N GLU A 139 -10.91 -10.64 8.91
CA GLU A 139 -10.78 -11.54 7.75
C GLU A 139 -9.62 -12.56 7.93
N GLY A 140 -9.09 -12.70 9.15
CA GLY A 140 -7.89 -13.50 9.45
C GLY A 140 -8.16 -14.91 10.00
N GLU A 141 -7.21 -15.81 9.67
CA GLU A 141 -6.83 -17.15 10.20
C GLU A 141 -6.55 -18.18 9.09
N HIS A 142 -7.28 -18.12 7.96
CA HIS A 142 -7.14 -19.07 6.83
C HIS A 142 -7.06 -18.43 5.43
N HIS A 143 -7.27 -17.11 5.32
CA HIS A 143 -7.61 -16.46 4.06
C HIS A 143 -6.42 -16.18 3.11
N LEU A 144 -5.20 -16.01 3.62
CA LEU A 144 -4.06 -15.59 2.79
C LEU A 144 -3.55 -16.68 1.84
N GLU A 145 -3.46 -17.93 2.32
CA GLU A 145 -3.17 -19.07 1.44
C GLU A 145 -4.26 -19.23 0.37
N GLU A 146 -5.53 -19.05 0.75
CA GLU A 146 -6.68 -19.17 -0.14
C GLU A 146 -6.74 -18.07 -1.20
N PHE A 147 -6.44 -16.81 -0.86
CA PHE A 147 -6.38 -15.68 -1.79
C PHE A 147 -5.29 -15.88 -2.85
N HIS A 148 -4.06 -16.15 -2.41
CA HIS A 148 -2.94 -16.38 -3.33
C HIS A 148 -3.13 -17.65 -4.18
N HIS A 149 -3.95 -18.61 -3.71
CA HIS A 149 -4.34 -19.78 -4.47
C HIS A 149 -5.42 -19.49 -5.54
N HIS A 150 -6.38 -18.60 -5.29
CA HIS A 150 -7.57 -18.43 -6.11
C HIS A 150 -7.51 -17.30 -7.16
N GLU A 151 -6.88 -16.15 -6.90
CA GLU A 151 -6.94 -15.02 -7.86
C GLU A 151 -5.73 -14.93 -8.82
N LEU A 152 -4.56 -15.45 -8.43
CA LEU A 152 -3.32 -15.26 -9.18
C LEU A 152 -2.99 -16.37 -10.20
N THR A 153 -3.90 -17.33 -10.36
CA THR A 153 -3.72 -18.49 -11.26
C THR A 153 -4.05 -18.21 -12.73
N GLU A 154 -4.69 -17.08 -13.07
CA GLU A 154 -5.16 -16.85 -14.46
C GLU A 154 -4.52 -15.65 -15.21
N SER A 155 -3.75 -14.74 -14.59
CA SER A 155 -3.14 -13.60 -15.33
C SER A 155 -1.76 -13.09 -14.87
N SER A 156 -1.00 -13.90 -14.14
CA SER A 156 0.25 -13.52 -13.43
C SER A 156 1.51 -13.31 -14.30
N ARG A 157 1.38 -12.84 -15.54
CA ARG A 157 2.53 -12.46 -16.40
C ARG A 157 2.64 -10.97 -16.70
N ASP A 158 1.65 -10.17 -16.32
CA ASP A 158 1.64 -8.74 -16.63
C ASP A 158 1.80 -7.91 -15.35
N ASP A 159 2.74 -6.96 -15.38
CA ASP A 159 2.98 -6.01 -14.29
C ASP A 159 1.71 -5.19 -13.99
N GLY A 160 0.84 -5.01 -14.98
CA GLY A 160 -0.43 -4.29 -14.83
C GLY A 160 -1.45 -4.94 -13.87
N HIS A 161 -1.39 -6.26 -13.65
CA HIS A 161 -2.27 -6.90 -12.66
C HIS A 161 -1.79 -6.66 -11.22
N PHE A 162 -0.47 -6.58 -11.03
CA PHE A 162 0.13 -6.21 -9.74
C PHE A 162 -0.14 -4.74 -9.41
N ASP A 163 0.03 -3.82 -10.38
CA ASP A 163 -0.31 -2.39 -10.24
C ASP A 163 -1.76 -2.15 -9.71
N LEU A 164 -2.67 -3.09 -9.98
CA LEU A 164 -4.09 -3.01 -9.60
C LEU A 164 -4.41 -3.67 -8.24
N ILE A 165 -3.53 -4.54 -7.72
CA ILE A 165 -3.76 -5.35 -6.52
C ILE A 165 -2.88 -4.86 -5.37
N GLU A 166 -1.61 -4.58 -5.64
CA GLU A 166 -0.60 -4.33 -4.61
C GLU A 166 0.46 -3.38 -5.16
N THR A 167 0.68 -2.25 -4.50
CA THR A 167 1.73 -1.31 -4.92
C THR A 167 2.67 -1.10 -3.76
N THR A 168 3.82 -1.78 -3.77
CA THR A 168 4.88 -1.66 -2.76
C THR A 168 5.80 -0.46 -3.05
N VAL A 169 6.53 0.02 -2.04
CA VAL A 169 7.57 1.05 -2.19
C VAL A 169 8.62 0.60 -3.20
N SER A 170 9.05 -0.67 -3.09
CA SER A 170 10.04 -1.22 -4.02
C SER A 170 9.56 -1.17 -5.48
N HIS A 171 8.25 -1.37 -5.70
CA HIS A 171 7.63 -1.32 -7.02
C HIS A 171 7.49 0.11 -7.54
N LEU A 172 7.06 1.07 -6.70
CA LEU A 172 6.97 2.50 -7.07
C LEU A 172 8.32 3.07 -7.54
N PHE A 173 9.41 2.53 -7.01
CA PHE A 173 10.79 2.93 -7.29
C PHE A 173 11.62 1.85 -8.02
N ARG A 174 10.96 0.96 -8.76
CA ARG A 174 11.62 -0.11 -9.53
C ARG A 174 12.52 0.39 -10.66
N GLU A 175 12.25 1.58 -11.15
CA GLU A 175 13.00 2.27 -12.19
C GLU A 175 13.76 3.47 -11.60
N PRO A 176 14.89 3.88 -12.22
CA PRO A 176 15.62 5.07 -11.81
C PRO A 176 14.71 6.27 -11.62
N SER A 177 14.84 6.94 -10.47
CA SER A 177 14.08 8.16 -10.19
C SER A 177 14.93 9.27 -9.59
N GLU A 178 14.52 10.51 -9.78
CA GLU A 178 15.10 11.70 -9.18
C GLU A 178 15.10 11.61 -7.64
N ALA A 179 14.02 11.09 -7.06
CA ALA A 179 13.89 10.81 -5.63
C ALA A 179 14.99 9.91 -5.06
N LEU A 180 15.54 9.03 -5.90
CA LEU A 180 16.60 8.10 -5.52
C LEU A 180 17.95 8.46 -6.17
N ASP A 181 18.16 9.73 -6.53
CA ASP A 181 19.36 10.25 -7.21
C ASP A 181 19.73 9.44 -8.48
N GLY A 182 18.72 9.08 -9.27
CA GLY A 182 18.85 8.30 -10.51
C GLY A 182 19.10 6.80 -10.30
N LEU A 183 18.81 6.27 -9.12
CA LEU A 183 18.89 4.85 -8.80
C LEU A 183 17.51 4.21 -8.70
N THR A 184 17.48 2.88 -8.75
CA THR A 184 16.32 2.09 -8.35
C THR A 184 16.37 1.82 -6.84
N TYR A 185 15.23 1.48 -6.25
CA TYR A 185 15.15 1.08 -4.83
C TYR A 185 16.14 -0.03 -4.49
N GLY A 186 16.18 -1.10 -5.29
CA GLY A 186 17.08 -2.23 -5.04
C GLY A 186 18.57 -1.85 -5.09
N ARG A 187 18.98 -0.97 -6.01
CA ARG A 187 20.39 -0.50 -6.04
C ARG A 187 20.72 0.36 -4.84
N LEU A 188 19.81 1.26 -4.45
CA LEU A 188 20.00 2.09 -3.26
C LEU A 188 20.09 1.22 -2.00
N LEU A 189 19.22 0.22 -1.85
CA LEU A 189 19.26 -0.74 -0.76
C LEU A 189 20.62 -1.46 -0.72
N MET A 190 21.10 -2.02 -1.84
CA MET A 190 22.41 -2.69 -1.89
C MET A 190 23.54 -1.77 -1.39
N ARG A 191 23.53 -0.50 -1.79
CA ARG A 191 24.52 0.49 -1.33
C ARG A 191 24.44 0.73 0.17
N GLN A 192 23.23 0.82 0.74
CA GLN A 192 23.06 0.96 2.18
C GLN A 192 23.56 -0.28 2.93
N LEU A 193 23.22 -1.49 2.48
CA LEU A 193 23.73 -2.74 3.06
C LEU A 193 25.27 -2.78 3.01
N ARG A 194 25.90 -2.34 1.91
CA ARG A 194 27.37 -2.23 1.81
C ARG A 194 27.95 -1.21 2.78
N ARG A 195 27.31 -0.05 2.94
CA ARG A 195 27.74 1.00 3.90
C ARG A 195 27.68 0.52 5.34
N LEU A 196 26.73 -0.36 5.68
CA LEU A 196 26.69 -1.02 6.98
C LEU A 196 27.78 -2.10 7.16
N GLY A 197 28.56 -2.39 6.12
CA GLY A 197 29.53 -3.49 6.12
C GLY A 197 28.88 -4.86 6.00
N TRP A 198 27.63 -4.94 5.50
CA TRP A 198 26.90 -6.20 5.45
C TRP A 198 27.37 -7.18 4.38
N PHE A 199 28.19 -6.67 3.45
CA PHE A 199 28.82 -7.44 2.39
C PHE A 199 30.31 -7.72 2.65
N VAL A 200 30.81 -7.41 3.85
CA VAL A 200 32.20 -7.66 4.27
C VAL A 200 32.21 -8.31 5.67
N PRO A 201 32.52 -9.62 5.79
CA PRO A 201 32.80 -10.55 4.70
C PRO A 201 31.57 -10.80 3.80
N LYS A 202 31.82 -11.23 2.56
CA LYS A 202 30.77 -11.53 1.59
C LYS A 202 29.83 -12.63 2.10
N PRO A 203 28.49 -12.44 2.09
CA PRO A 203 27.54 -13.49 2.45
C PRO A 203 27.63 -14.66 1.47
N LYS A 204 27.50 -15.90 1.95
CA LYS A 204 27.45 -17.08 1.09
C LYS A 204 26.02 -17.44 0.71
N VAL A 205 25.06 -17.20 1.61
CA VAL A 205 23.64 -17.47 1.42
C VAL A 205 22.85 -16.22 1.77
N MET A 206 22.11 -15.71 0.79
CA MET A 206 21.14 -14.62 0.92
C MET A 206 19.74 -15.20 0.74
N LEU A 207 18.80 -14.81 1.59
CA LEU A 207 17.40 -15.22 1.52
C LEU A 207 16.52 -13.97 1.35
N GLU A 208 15.68 -13.95 0.34
CA GLU A 208 14.62 -12.96 0.15
C GLU A 208 13.28 -13.63 0.43
N ILE A 209 12.46 -13.00 1.29
CA ILE A 209 11.12 -13.44 1.64
C ILE A 209 10.11 -12.56 0.89
N GLY A 210 9.13 -13.16 0.24
CA GLY A 210 8.03 -12.44 -0.39
C GLY A 210 8.51 -11.42 -1.42
N GLY A 211 9.32 -11.84 -2.39
CA GLY A 211 9.97 -10.92 -3.33
C GLY A 211 9.03 -10.19 -4.31
N GLY A 212 7.71 -10.33 -4.16
CA GLY A 212 6.67 -9.82 -5.05
C GLY A 212 6.97 -10.18 -6.51
N LEU A 213 7.05 -9.16 -7.37
CA LEU A 213 7.41 -9.34 -8.77
C LEU A 213 8.90 -9.70 -8.99
N GLY A 214 9.80 -9.51 -8.03
CA GLY A 214 11.23 -9.84 -8.13
C GLY A 214 12.14 -8.70 -8.61
N TYR A 215 11.62 -7.46 -8.63
CA TYR A 215 12.39 -6.28 -9.02
C TYR A 215 13.54 -5.99 -8.03
N LEU A 216 13.30 -6.22 -6.74
CA LEU A 216 14.30 -6.01 -5.69
C LEU A 216 15.54 -6.88 -5.91
N ALA A 217 15.39 -8.20 -5.96
CA ALA A 217 16.49 -9.12 -6.28
C ALA A 217 17.24 -8.76 -7.56
N GLN A 218 16.52 -8.41 -8.63
CA GLN A 218 17.13 -8.02 -9.90
C GLN A 218 18.06 -6.82 -9.74
N GLU A 219 17.57 -5.76 -9.11
CA GLU A 219 18.31 -4.50 -9.00
C GLU A 219 19.40 -4.54 -7.92
N LEU A 220 19.21 -5.28 -6.81
CA LEU A 220 20.27 -5.62 -5.87
C LEU A 220 21.47 -6.26 -6.61
N GLY A 221 21.19 -7.23 -7.48
CA GLY A 221 22.21 -7.93 -8.24
C GLY A 221 22.93 -7.04 -9.25
N LYS A 222 22.22 -6.09 -9.89
CA LYS A 222 22.80 -5.16 -10.87
C LYS A 222 23.71 -4.09 -10.25
N ASP A 223 23.60 -3.80 -8.94
CA ASP A 223 24.54 -2.90 -8.25
C ASP A 223 25.90 -3.57 -7.96
N LEU A 224 25.99 -4.90 -8.11
CA LEU A 224 27.20 -5.68 -7.84
C LEU A 224 27.89 -6.17 -9.11
N LEU A 225 29.23 -6.12 -9.10
CA LEU A 225 30.05 -6.70 -10.15
C LEU A 225 29.97 -8.25 -10.13
N PRO A 226 30.19 -8.94 -11.26
CA PRO A 226 30.07 -10.40 -11.33
C PRO A 226 30.90 -11.17 -10.26
N PHE A 227 32.13 -10.72 -9.98
CA PHE A 227 32.98 -11.37 -8.98
C PHE A 227 32.50 -11.14 -7.53
N GLU A 228 31.79 -10.04 -7.28
CA GLU A 228 31.18 -9.75 -5.97
C GLU A 228 30.03 -10.72 -5.70
N LYS A 229 29.33 -11.20 -6.74
CA LYS A 229 28.25 -12.19 -6.64
C LYS A 229 28.74 -13.63 -6.68
N GLN A 230 29.96 -13.88 -7.16
CA GLN A 230 30.50 -15.23 -7.30
C GLN A 230 30.53 -15.94 -5.94
N GLY A 231 29.93 -17.14 -5.88
CA GLY A 231 29.86 -17.93 -4.65
C GLY A 231 28.80 -17.49 -3.63
N VAL A 232 27.96 -16.52 -3.99
CA VAL A 232 26.72 -16.21 -3.26
C VAL A 232 25.58 -17.03 -3.86
N THR A 233 24.86 -17.77 -3.03
CA THR A 233 23.58 -18.40 -3.37
C THR A 233 22.46 -17.49 -2.89
N TYR A 234 21.59 -17.10 -3.81
CA TYR A 234 20.38 -16.33 -3.53
C TYR A 234 19.19 -17.29 -3.44
N LEU A 235 18.41 -17.21 -2.37
CA LEU A 235 17.22 -18.02 -2.16
C LEU A 235 16.03 -17.05 -2.20
N SER A 236 15.07 -17.32 -3.07
CA SER A 236 13.79 -16.60 -3.06
C SER A 236 12.74 -17.53 -2.48
N LEU A 237 12.02 -17.05 -1.47
CA LEU A 237 11.00 -17.81 -0.75
C LEU A 237 9.67 -17.07 -0.82
N ASP A 238 8.64 -17.77 -1.27
CA ASP A 238 7.31 -17.19 -1.45
C ASP A 238 6.24 -18.26 -1.26
N ILE A 239 5.07 -17.92 -0.72
CA ILE A 239 3.94 -18.85 -0.60
C ILE A 239 3.20 -19.03 -1.94
N THR A 240 3.40 -18.09 -2.87
CA THR A 240 2.70 -17.93 -4.14
C THR A 240 3.57 -18.38 -5.31
N GLN A 241 3.25 -19.56 -5.86
CA GLN A 241 4.06 -20.19 -6.91
C GLN A 241 4.24 -19.35 -8.19
N PRO A 242 3.23 -18.60 -8.69
CA PRO A 242 3.42 -17.72 -9.84
C PRO A 242 4.48 -16.63 -9.63
N PHE A 243 4.49 -15.97 -8.47
CA PHE A 243 5.48 -14.94 -8.15
C PHE A 243 6.89 -15.51 -8.04
N LEU A 244 7.03 -16.70 -7.45
CA LEU A 244 8.31 -17.38 -7.35
C LEU A 244 8.99 -17.59 -8.72
N ASN A 245 8.22 -17.87 -9.79
CA ASN A 245 8.77 -17.99 -11.14
C ASN A 245 9.34 -16.65 -11.66
N LEU A 246 8.62 -15.56 -11.42
CA LEU A 246 9.07 -14.21 -11.80
C LEU A 246 10.29 -13.78 -10.99
N GLN A 247 10.28 -14.00 -9.68
CA GLN A 247 11.38 -13.71 -8.76
C GLN A 247 12.66 -14.42 -9.20
N VAL A 248 12.59 -15.73 -9.46
CA VAL A 248 13.75 -16.51 -9.95
C VAL A 248 14.23 -15.98 -11.30
N ALA A 249 13.33 -15.67 -12.24
CA ALA A 249 13.71 -15.14 -13.55
C ALA A 249 14.39 -13.76 -13.45
N ARG A 250 13.82 -12.83 -12.67
CA ARG A 250 14.35 -11.47 -12.47
C ARG A 250 15.64 -11.48 -11.65
N ALA A 251 15.75 -12.32 -10.62
CA ALA A 251 17.00 -12.51 -9.87
C ALA A 251 18.13 -13.06 -10.76
N LYS A 252 17.84 -14.00 -11.67
CA LYS A 252 18.80 -14.45 -12.70
C LYS A 252 19.22 -13.30 -13.63
N ALA A 253 18.27 -12.46 -14.03
CA ALA A 253 18.57 -11.26 -14.82
C ALA A 253 19.42 -10.22 -14.05
N GLY A 254 19.36 -10.22 -12.72
CA GLY A 254 20.29 -9.50 -11.83
C GLY A 254 21.68 -10.15 -11.71
N GLY A 255 21.85 -11.36 -12.24
CA GLY A 255 23.11 -12.11 -12.22
C GLY A 255 23.33 -12.93 -10.95
N TRP A 256 22.27 -13.26 -10.21
CA TRP A 256 22.34 -14.16 -9.06
C TRP A 256 22.36 -15.63 -9.47
N ASN A 257 23.08 -16.45 -8.70
CA ASN A 257 22.84 -17.89 -8.64
C ASN A 257 21.66 -18.14 -7.69
N VAL A 258 20.47 -18.34 -8.26
CA VAL A 258 19.21 -18.31 -7.50
C VAL A 258 18.40 -19.60 -7.61
N THR A 259 17.78 -19.98 -6.50
CA THR A 259 16.74 -21.01 -6.42
C THR A 259 15.50 -20.46 -5.71
N GLY A 260 14.32 -20.84 -6.19
CA GLY A 260 13.04 -20.52 -5.56
C GLY A 260 12.54 -21.67 -4.70
N THR A 261 11.98 -21.39 -3.53
CA THR A 261 11.32 -22.36 -2.66
C THR A 261 9.94 -21.87 -2.27
N ARG A 262 8.91 -22.68 -2.52
CA ARG A 262 7.55 -22.37 -2.07
C ARG A 262 7.39 -22.76 -0.60
N ALA A 263 7.20 -21.79 0.28
CA ALA A 263 7.02 -22.03 1.71
C ALA A 263 6.42 -20.82 2.45
N ASN A 264 5.95 -21.05 3.67
CA ASN A 264 5.52 -20.01 4.59
C ASN A 264 6.72 -19.49 5.41
N ALA A 265 6.92 -18.17 5.46
CA ALA A 265 8.02 -17.54 6.19
C ALA A 265 7.90 -17.65 7.71
N GLU A 266 6.69 -17.84 8.24
CA GLU A 266 6.46 -18.10 9.67
C GLU A 266 6.99 -19.47 10.12
N GLN A 267 7.35 -20.34 9.17
CA GLN A 267 8.01 -21.62 9.40
C GLN A 267 9.00 -21.93 8.29
N LEU A 268 10.23 -21.42 8.43
CA LEU A 268 11.23 -21.48 7.36
C LEU A 268 11.70 -22.93 7.12
N PRO A 269 11.66 -23.45 5.88
CA PRO A 269 12.07 -24.82 5.55
C PRO A 269 13.61 -24.93 5.41
N LEU A 270 14.34 -24.27 6.29
CA LEU A 270 15.80 -24.15 6.26
C LEU A 270 16.42 -24.76 7.52
N ALA A 271 17.63 -25.28 7.38
CA ALA A 271 18.39 -25.76 8.52
C ALA A 271 18.81 -24.61 9.45
N ASP A 272 19.00 -24.91 10.72
CA ASP A 272 19.51 -23.96 11.70
C ASP A 272 20.86 -23.39 11.24
N ARG A 273 21.06 -22.08 11.47
CA ARG A 273 22.34 -21.38 11.20
C ARG A 273 22.86 -21.60 9.77
N SER A 274 21.97 -21.57 8.78
CA SER A 274 22.30 -21.81 7.38
C SER A 274 22.38 -20.54 6.53
N VAL A 275 21.78 -19.43 6.97
CA VAL A 275 21.66 -18.17 6.20
C VAL A 275 22.60 -17.10 6.75
N ASP A 276 23.21 -16.31 5.86
CA ASP A 276 24.09 -15.19 6.24
C ASP A 276 23.33 -13.85 6.29
N LEU A 277 22.42 -13.62 5.34
CA LEU A 277 21.65 -12.38 5.22
C LEU A 277 20.21 -12.71 4.77
N VAL A 278 19.23 -12.17 5.50
CA VAL A 278 17.81 -12.20 5.11
C VAL A 278 17.36 -10.80 4.70
N ILE A 279 16.50 -10.71 3.69
CA ILE A 279 15.82 -9.50 3.25
C ILE A 279 14.33 -9.83 3.21
N ASP A 280 13.54 -9.12 4.00
CA ASP A 280 12.08 -9.11 3.97
C ASP A 280 11.66 -7.67 3.70
N ASN A 281 10.96 -7.47 2.58
CA ASN A 281 10.56 -6.15 2.12
C ASN A 281 9.07 -6.14 1.81
N GLU A 282 8.29 -5.60 2.76
CA GLU A 282 6.85 -5.41 2.64
C GLU A 282 6.12 -6.75 2.52
N ASN A 283 6.39 -7.67 3.45
CA ASN A 283 5.77 -9.00 3.52
C ASN A 283 5.27 -9.36 4.94
N MET A 284 5.62 -8.58 5.98
CA MET A 284 5.21 -8.88 7.36
C MET A 284 3.75 -8.52 7.62
N ALA A 285 3.17 -7.57 6.87
CA ALA A 285 1.78 -7.17 7.04
C ALA A 285 0.79 -8.25 6.58
N ASP A 286 1.23 -9.14 5.69
CA ASP A 286 0.51 -10.32 5.22
C ASP A 286 0.64 -11.54 6.14
N MET A 287 1.50 -11.48 7.15
CA MET A 287 1.66 -12.61 8.06
C MET A 287 0.51 -12.72 9.04
N THR A 288 0.30 -13.93 9.56
CA THR A 288 -0.84 -14.32 10.37
C THR A 288 -1.16 -13.32 11.49
N PRO A 289 -2.33 -12.65 11.45
CA PRO A 289 -2.85 -11.88 12.56
C PRO A 289 -3.67 -12.77 13.52
N VAL A 290 -3.83 -12.36 14.77
CA VAL A 290 -4.78 -12.99 15.72
C VAL A 290 -5.60 -11.91 16.39
N GLN A 291 -6.92 -12.03 16.33
CA GLN A 291 -7.83 -11.12 17.01
C GLN A 291 -8.14 -11.63 18.42
N LEU A 292 -7.49 -11.04 19.43
CA LEU A 292 -7.70 -11.40 20.83
C LEU A 292 -8.83 -10.55 21.43
N THR A 293 -9.67 -11.19 22.25
CA THR A 293 -10.66 -10.47 23.05
C THR A 293 -10.04 -9.91 24.34
N LYS A 294 -10.69 -8.89 24.91
CA LYS A 294 -10.35 -8.37 26.24
C LYS A 294 -10.30 -9.46 27.32
N GLN A 295 -11.23 -10.41 27.28
CA GLN A 295 -11.28 -11.50 28.26
C GLN A 295 -10.05 -12.40 28.16
N GLU A 296 -9.61 -12.72 26.94
CA GLU A 296 -8.41 -13.53 26.70
C GLU A 296 -7.14 -12.83 27.18
N LEU A 297 -7.00 -11.53 26.91
CA LEU A 297 -5.86 -10.73 27.38
C LEU A 297 -5.78 -10.68 28.92
N VAL A 298 -6.93 -10.51 29.59
CA VAL A 298 -7.01 -10.41 31.05
C VAL A 298 -6.82 -11.77 31.73
N SER A 299 -7.45 -12.82 31.20
CA SER A 299 -7.38 -14.17 31.79
C SER A 299 -6.10 -14.93 31.44
N GLY A 300 -5.48 -14.60 30.30
CA GLY A 300 -4.34 -15.34 29.76
C GLY A 300 -4.70 -16.72 29.21
N VAL A 301 -5.99 -16.97 28.96
CA VAL A 301 -6.54 -18.23 28.42
C VAL A 301 -7.13 -17.94 27.04
N GLY A 302 -6.58 -18.59 26.00
CA GLY A 302 -7.05 -18.44 24.63
C GLY A 302 -8.19 -19.40 24.31
N VAL A 303 -9.09 -19.00 23.42
CA VAL A 303 -10.23 -19.84 23.00
C VAL A 303 -9.85 -20.86 21.92
N THR A 304 -8.78 -20.61 21.18
CA THR A 304 -8.15 -21.55 20.22
C THR A 304 -6.68 -21.79 20.56
N THR A 305 -6.07 -22.80 19.93
CA THR A 305 -4.62 -23.07 20.08
C THR A 305 -3.76 -21.89 19.62
N GLN A 306 -4.17 -21.23 18.54
CA GLN A 306 -3.49 -20.06 17.99
C GLN A 306 -3.63 -18.83 18.88
N HIS A 307 -4.83 -18.61 19.46
CA HIS A 307 -5.03 -17.58 20.48
C HIS A 307 -4.17 -17.83 21.72
N GLN A 308 -4.11 -19.09 22.18
CA GLN A 308 -3.26 -19.46 23.31
C GLN A 308 -1.78 -19.22 23.00
N GLU A 309 -1.32 -19.52 21.78
CA GLU A 309 0.04 -19.21 21.35
C GLU A 309 0.33 -17.71 21.36
N ALA A 310 -0.58 -16.89 20.84
CA ALA A 310 -0.44 -15.43 20.89
C ALA A 310 -0.30 -14.92 22.33
N LEU A 311 -1.13 -15.41 23.26
CA LEU A 311 -1.04 -15.08 24.69
C LEU A 311 0.25 -15.59 25.34
N ASP A 312 0.74 -16.76 24.94
CA ASP A 312 2.00 -17.30 25.41
C ASP A 312 3.19 -16.46 24.94
N TRP A 313 3.16 -15.96 23.70
CA TRP A 313 4.15 -15.00 23.20
C TRP A 313 4.12 -13.69 23.98
N ILE A 314 2.93 -13.11 24.17
CA ILE A 314 2.73 -11.89 24.98
C ILE A 314 3.36 -12.06 26.37
N ARG A 315 3.09 -13.20 27.03
CA ARG A 315 3.65 -13.54 28.35
C ARG A 315 5.17 -13.72 28.33
N ARG A 316 5.71 -14.47 27.37
CA ARG A 316 7.15 -14.77 27.24
C ARG A 316 7.96 -13.49 27.01
N LEU A 317 7.47 -12.63 26.13
CA LEU A 317 8.08 -11.36 25.77
C LEU A 317 7.87 -10.26 26.82
N ARG A 318 6.94 -10.50 27.76
CA ARG A 318 6.49 -9.54 28.78
C ARG A 318 5.99 -8.24 28.16
N LEU A 319 5.18 -8.37 27.10
CA LEU A 319 4.60 -7.20 26.44
C LEU A 319 3.65 -6.47 27.41
N PRO A 320 3.69 -5.13 27.47
CA PRO A 320 2.78 -4.38 28.31
C PRO A 320 1.35 -4.50 27.76
N ILE A 321 0.43 -4.98 28.59
CA ILE A 321 -1.01 -4.87 28.32
C ILE A 321 -1.53 -3.71 29.17
N GLU A 322 -2.32 -2.83 28.54
CA GLU A 322 -2.98 -1.73 29.23
C GLU A 322 -3.90 -2.24 30.35
N ALA A 323 -4.07 -1.47 31.43
CA ALA A 323 -4.93 -1.88 32.56
C ALA A 323 -6.40 -2.11 32.15
N ASN A 324 -6.83 -1.45 31.07
CA ASN A 324 -8.17 -1.57 30.51
C ASN A 324 -8.04 -1.62 28.97
N PRO A 325 -7.68 -2.78 28.39
CA PRO A 325 -7.49 -2.87 26.95
C PRO A 325 -8.84 -2.76 26.21
N PRO A 326 -8.81 -2.45 24.90
CA PRO A 326 -10.00 -2.46 24.04
C PRO A 326 -10.73 -3.81 24.07
N ASP A 327 -12.00 -3.82 23.65
CA ASP A 327 -12.82 -5.05 23.65
C ASP A 327 -12.24 -6.16 22.77
N SER A 328 -11.56 -5.75 21.70
CA SER A 328 -10.79 -6.63 20.82
C SER A 328 -9.54 -5.92 20.31
N VAL A 329 -8.46 -6.68 20.13
CA VAL A 329 -7.19 -6.20 19.59
C VAL A 329 -6.64 -7.18 18.58
N ILE A 330 -5.86 -6.69 17.61
CA ILE A 330 -5.09 -7.55 16.69
C ILE A 330 -3.68 -7.71 17.24
N PHE A 331 -3.17 -8.94 17.23
CA PHE A 331 -1.79 -9.26 17.57
C PHE A 331 -1.08 -9.90 16.37
N ASN A 332 0.09 -9.36 16.00
CA ASN A 332 0.89 -9.87 14.88
C ASN A 332 1.62 -11.17 15.27
N VAL A 333 0.93 -12.31 15.43
CA VAL A 333 1.59 -13.58 15.80
C VAL A 333 2.57 -14.06 14.71
N GLY A 334 2.22 -13.86 13.43
CA GLY A 334 3.04 -14.27 12.30
C GLY A 334 4.41 -13.58 12.25
N PRO A 335 4.49 -12.23 12.32
CA PRO A 335 5.77 -11.54 12.43
C PRO A 335 6.61 -11.96 13.65
N ILE A 336 5.97 -12.31 14.77
CA ILE A 336 6.67 -12.84 15.96
C ILE A 336 7.26 -14.24 15.71
N ARG A 337 6.50 -15.13 15.04
CA ARG A 337 7.00 -16.44 14.61
C ARG A 337 8.15 -16.28 13.61
N PHE A 338 7.99 -15.39 12.64
CA PHE A 338 9.00 -15.12 11.64
C PHE A 338 10.33 -14.68 12.25
N VAL A 339 10.34 -13.72 13.18
CA VAL A 339 11.60 -13.31 13.83
C VAL A 339 12.22 -14.42 14.70
N ALA A 340 11.39 -15.31 15.28
CA ALA A 340 11.88 -16.50 15.97
C ALA A 340 12.54 -17.49 15.00
N GLU A 341 11.97 -17.66 13.80
CA GLU A 341 12.58 -18.44 12.72
C GLU A 341 13.86 -17.81 12.19
N LEU A 342 13.92 -16.48 12.06
CA LEU A 342 15.17 -15.76 11.72
C LEU A 342 16.28 -16.07 12.73
N TRP A 343 15.97 -16.04 14.03
CA TRP A 343 16.93 -16.38 15.08
C TRP A 343 17.47 -17.82 14.94
N ARG A 344 16.62 -18.75 14.51
CA ARG A 344 16.98 -20.15 14.27
C ARG A 344 17.87 -20.32 13.03
N VAL A 345 17.48 -19.72 11.90
CA VAL A 345 18.13 -19.97 10.60
C VAL A 345 19.35 -19.10 10.34
N LEU A 346 19.45 -17.92 10.94
CA LEU A 346 20.61 -17.05 10.77
C LEU A 346 21.83 -17.66 11.48
N LYS A 347 22.98 -17.57 10.83
CA LYS A 347 24.26 -17.88 11.46
C LYS A 347 24.54 -16.92 12.60
N PRO A 348 25.43 -17.27 13.55
CA PRO A 348 25.98 -16.28 14.48
C PRO A 348 26.59 -15.09 13.72
N GLY A 349 26.10 -13.88 13.98
CA GLY A 349 26.48 -12.67 13.26
C GLY A 349 25.80 -12.49 11.89
N GLY A 350 24.88 -13.38 11.52
CA GLY A 350 23.96 -13.21 10.40
C GLY A 350 23.03 -12.02 10.64
N ARG A 351 22.51 -11.46 9.56
CA ARG A 351 21.81 -10.16 9.55
C ARG A 351 20.47 -10.29 8.86
N ALA A 352 19.51 -9.44 9.24
CA ALA A 352 18.21 -9.37 8.58
C ALA A 352 17.89 -7.90 8.28
N PHE A 353 17.42 -7.61 7.08
CA PHE A 353 16.77 -6.36 6.75
C PHE A 353 15.29 -6.63 6.69
N LEU A 354 14.52 -6.04 7.61
CA LEU A 354 13.06 -6.15 7.65
C LEU A 354 12.47 -4.77 7.43
N THR A 355 11.60 -4.61 6.45
CA THR A 355 10.87 -3.35 6.25
C THR A 355 9.40 -3.60 6.00
N GLU A 356 8.56 -2.82 6.66
CA GLU A 356 7.10 -2.89 6.54
C GLU A 356 6.46 -1.60 7.04
N PHE A 357 5.24 -1.30 6.61
CA PHE A 357 4.43 -0.26 7.23
C PHE A 357 3.94 -0.69 8.63
N GLY A 358 3.80 0.26 9.54
CA GLY A 358 3.26 -0.07 10.85
C GLY A 358 3.36 1.03 11.88
N ILE A 359 3.09 0.63 13.12
CA ILE A 359 2.88 1.51 14.27
C ILE A 359 3.84 1.17 15.41
N GLU A 360 3.97 2.10 16.36
CA GLU A 360 4.76 1.91 17.59
C GLU A 360 3.91 1.98 18.87
N GLN A 361 2.68 2.48 18.77
CA GLN A 361 1.79 2.70 19.91
C GLN A 361 0.41 2.13 19.62
N GLY A 362 -0.25 1.57 20.64
CA GLY A 362 -1.56 0.94 20.48
C GLY A 362 -1.50 -0.45 19.83
N TRP A 363 -2.57 -0.81 19.14
CA TRP A 363 -2.75 -2.12 18.52
C TRP A 363 -2.90 -1.98 17.00
N PRO A 364 -2.37 -2.94 16.21
CA PRO A 364 -2.53 -2.98 14.77
C PRO A 364 -3.95 -2.75 14.29
N ALA A 365 -4.09 -1.95 13.24
CA ALA A 365 -5.31 -1.86 12.44
C ALA A 365 -5.22 -2.74 11.18
N PRO A 366 -6.36 -3.23 10.66
CA PRO A 366 -6.43 -3.79 9.33
C PRO A 366 -6.29 -2.69 8.27
N VAL A 367 -5.59 -3.01 7.18
CA VAL A 367 -5.48 -2.22 5.95
C VAL A 367 -6.09 -3.04 4.82
N LYS A 368 -7.26 -2.62 4.33
CA LYS A 368 -7.98 -3.36 3.28
C LYS A 368 -7.42 -2.98 1.91
N LEU A 369 -6.97 -3.97 1.18
CA LEU A 369 -6.50 -3.85 -0.20
C LEU A 369 -7.47 -4.56 -1.15
N PRO A 370 -7.39 -4.30 -2.47
CA PRO A 370 -8.19 -5.04 -3.44
C PRO A 370 -7.89 -6.56 -3.40
N GLY A 371 -8.75 -7.33 -2.73
CA GLY A 371 -8.70 -8.79 -2.71
C GLY A 371 -8.21 -9.41 -1.40
N HIS A 372 -7.45 -8.67 -0.58
CA HIS A 372 -6.96 -9.13 0.73
C HIS A 372 -6.88 -8.00 1.77
N THR A 373 -6.72 -8.38 3.03
CA THR A 373 -6.49 -7.46 4.15
C THR A 373 -5.10 -7.70 4.72
N GLU A 374 -4.29 -6.65 4.73
CA GLU A 374 -3.01 -6.59 5.43
C GLU A 374 -3.21 -6.02 6.84
N TYR A 375 -2.26 -6.25 7.74
CA TYR A 375 -2.34 -5.77 9.11
C TYR A 375 -1.07 -5.02 9.50
N GLU A 376 -1.22 -3.82 10.06
CA GLU A 376 -0.08 -3.01 10.50
C GLU A 376 0.86 -3.81 11.41
N VAL A 377 2.17 -3.67 11.21
CA VAL A 377 3.15 -4.28 12.11
C VAL A 377 3.29 -3.41 13.37
N GLN A 378 3.09 -4.01 14.55
CA GLN A 378 3.38 -3.35 15.82
C GLN A 378 4.86 -3.48 16.19
N TYR A 379 5.66 -2.49 15.80
CA TYR A 379 7.11 -2.50 15.95
C TYR A 379 7.58 -2.47 17.39
N SER A 380 6.81 -1.91 18.33
CA SER A 380 7.19 -1.99 19.75
C SER A 380 7.19 -3.43 20.26
N HIS A 381 6.23 -4.24 19.82
CA HIS A 381 6.15 -5.67 20.17
C HIS A 381 7.23 -6.46 19.43
N LEU A 382 7.40 -6.22 18.13
CA LEU A 382 8.39 -6.91 17.31
C LEU A 382 9.82 -6.66 17.79
N ARG A 383 10.18 -5.42 18.11
CA ARG A 383 11.50 -5.06 18.65
C ARG A 383 11.76 -5.69 20.02
N GLN A 384 10.74 -5.77 20.86
CA GLN A 384 10.84 -6.50 22.13
C GLN A 384 11.11 -7.99 21.89
N ALA A 385 10.48 -8.61 20.89
CA ALA A 385 10.75 -9.99 20.50
C ALA A 385 12.18 -10.19 19.99
N VAL A 386 12.63 -9.33 19.08
CA VAL A 386 13.98 -9.34 18.51
C VAL A 386 15.05 -9.21 19.60
N ARG A 387 14.89 -8.27 20.54
CA ARG A 387 15.79 -8.11 21.69
C ARG A 387 15.74 -9.29 22.64
N TRP A 388 14.55 -9.85 22.91
CA TRP A 388 14.38 -11.01 23.78
C TRP A 388 15.06 -12.27 23.22
N LEU A 389 15.00 -12.47 21.89
CA LEU A 389 15.69 -13.55 21.20
C LEU A 389 17.22 -13.41 21.26
N GLY A 390 17.73 -12.19 21.40
CA GLY A 390 19.16 -11.90 21.56
C GLY A 390 19.80 -11.18 20.37
N PHE A 391 19.00 -10.68 19.43
CA PHE A 391 19.51 -9.83 18.36
C PHE A 391 19.97 -8.45 18.88
N GLN A 392 20.94 -7.88 18.17
CA GLN A 392 21.20 -6.44 18.24
C GLN A 392 20.35 -5.78 17.17
N GLU A 393 19.52 -4.81 17.55
CA GLU A 393 18.61 -4.16 16.60
C GLU A 393 18.97 -2.71 16.35
N ARG A 394 18.70 -2.26 15.13
CA ARG A 394 18.59 -0.84 14.81
C ARG A 394 17.25 -0.57 14.13
N TYR A 395 16.58 0.49 14.58
CA TYR A 395 15.26 0.88 14.11
C TYR A 395 15.22 2.33 13.66
N LEU A 396 14.63 2.59 12.50
CA LEU A 396 14.49 3.91 11.87
C LEU A 396 13.39 3.89 10.81
N SER A 397 12.99 5.05 10.28
CA SER A 397 12.08 5.08 9.13
C SER A 397 12.79 4.70 7.83
N LEU A 398 12.06 4.16 6.85
CA LEU A 398 12.61 3.80 5.55
C LEU A 398 13.25 4.99 4.82
N PRO A 399 12.65 6.21 4.79
CA PRO A 399 13.30 7.39 4.24
C PRO A 399 14.65 7.71 4.89
N GLN A 400 14.73 7.61 6.23
CA GLN A 400 15.96 7.85 6.97
C GLN A 400 17.04 6.82 6.62
N PHE A 401 16.65 5.55 6.48
CA PHE A 401 17.57 4.47 6.13
C PHE A 401 18.14 4.64 4.72
N LEU A 402 17.27 4.94 3.75
CA LEU A 402 17.65 5.14 2.36
C LEU A 402 18.42 6.45 2.15
N GLY A 403 18.25 7.42 3.06
CA GLY A 403 18.86 8.76 2.96
C GLY A 403 18.15 9.64 1.94
N LEU A 404 16.82 9.51 1.86
CA LEU A 404 16.02 10.29 0.91
C LEU A 404 16.01 11.77 1.28
N LYS A 405 16.04 12.63 0.27
CA LYS A 405 15.88 14.07 0.45
C LYS A 405 14.41 14.37 0.74
N PRO A 406 14.08 14.88 1.94
CA PRO A 406 12.70 14.99 2.38
C PRO A 406 11.87 15.96 1.52
N ASP A 407 12.50 16.95 0.92
CA ASP A 407 11.93 18.01 0.10
C ASP A 407 11.79 17.66 -1.40
N THR A 408 12.12 16.42 -1.78
CA THR A 408 11.88 15.98 -3.16
C THR A 408 10.38 15.86 -3.39
N LYS A 409 9.89 16.51 -4.43
CA LYS A 409 8.48 16.51 -4.78
C LYS A 409 8.14 15.42 -5.78
N VAL A 410 7.12 14.64 -5.45
CA VAL A 410 6.61 13.54 -6.26
C VAL A 410 5.09 13.60 -6.37
N LEU A 411 4.58 13.13 -7.50
CA LEU A 411 3.15 13.13 -7.80
C LEU A 411 2.38 12.31 -6.76
N CYS A 412 1.25 12.83 -6.29
CA CYS A 412 0.33 12.10 -5.43
C CYS A 412 -0.04 10.74 -6.04
N THR A 413 0.01 9.66 -5.25
CA THR A 413 -0.28 8.31 -5.75
C THR A 413 -1.70 8.20 -6.33
N GLY A 414 -2.69 8.89 -5.73
CA GLY A 414 -4.06 8.97 -6.26
C GLY A 414 -4.14 9.58 -7.66
N ALA A 415 -3.32 10.61 -7.92
CA ALA A 415 -3.19 11.20 -9.25
C ALA A 415 -2.55 10.23 -10.25
N THR A 416 -1.53 9.47 -9.83
CA THR A 416 -0.89 8.46 -10.68
C THR A 416 -1.88 7.39 -11.16
N TYR A 417 -2.71 6.83 -10.27
CA TYR A 417 -3.75 5.87 -10.65
C TYR A 417 -4.78 6.50 -11.60
N THR A 418 -5.25 7.71 -11.30
CA THR A 418 -6.19 8.42 -12.16
C THR A 418 -5.64 8.62 -13.58
N ILE A 419 -4.38 9.06 -13.70
CA ILE A 419 -3.71 9.24 -14.99
C ILE A 419 -3.55 7.90 -15.73
N GLN A 420 -3.24 6.81 -15.02
CA GLN A 420 -3.15 5.48 -15.61
C GLN A 420 -4.46 5.11 -16.30
N ARG A 421 -5.60 5.36 -15.66
CA ARG A 421 -6.93 5.08 -16.22
C ARG A 421 -7.23 5.90 -17.45
N PHE A 422 -6.86 7.19 -17.44
CA PHE A 422 -6.96 8.02 -18.65
C PHE A 422 -6.11 7.46 -19.78
N CYS A 423 -4.86 7.09 -19.49
CA CYS A 423 -3.95 6.50 -20.48
C CYS A 423 -4.51 5.19 -21.05
N GLN A 424 -5.00 4.28 -20.21
CA GLN A 424 -5.65 3.03 -20.61
C GLN A 424 -6.84 3.28 -21.55
N SER A 425 -7.72 4.24 -21.21
CA SER A 425 -8.89 4.55 -22.02
C SER A 425 -8.59 5.14 -23.41
N ILE A 426 -7.37 5.66 -23.61
CA ILE A 426 -6.86 6.11 -24.91
C ILE A 426 -5.80 5.16 -25.49
N ASN A 427 -5.67 3.93 -24.97
CA ASN A 427 -4.69 2.92 -25.39
C ASN A 427 -3.23 3.42 -25.36
N ARG A 428 -2.88 4.21 -24.34
CA ARG A 428 -1.52 4.68 -24.08
C ARG A 428 -0.95 3.96 -22.85
N PRO A 429 0.31 3.48 -22.90
CA PRO A 429 0.94 2.90 -21.71
C PRO A 429 1.28 4.00 -20.69
N PHE A 430 1.05 3.70 -19.42
CA PHE A 430 1.48 4.52 -18.30
C PHE A 430 1.68 3.61 -17.08
N ALA A 431 2.83 3.71 -16.44
CA ALA A 431 3.20 2.87 -15.31
C ALA A 431 2.95 3.60 -14.00
N VAL A 432 2.43 2.90 -12.98
CA VAL A 432 2.29 3.48 -11.63
C VAL A 432 3.68 3.58 -10.99
N ARG A 433 4.14 4.82 -10.78
CA ARG A 433 5.45 5.16 -10.21
C ARG A 433 5.39 6.45 -9.39
N ALA A 434 6.42 6.69 -8.60
CA ALA A 434 6.67 7.95 -7.89
C ALA A 434 7.32 9.00 -8.80
N TYR A 435 6.54 9.63 -9.70
CA TYR A 435 7.06 10.59 -10.68
C TYR A 435 7.42 11.94 -10.06
N SER A 436 8.61 12.47 -10.33
CA SER A 436 8.85 13.91 -10.27
C SER A 436 8.14 14.64 -11.42
N GLU A 437 8.01 15.96 -11.35
CA GLU A 437 7.37 16.74 -12.42
C GLU A 437 8.07 16.54 -13.79
N LYS A 438 9.40 16.47 -13.77
CA LYS A 438 10.20 16.23 -14.97
C LYS A 438 9.94 14.84 -15.55
N GLU A 439 9.94 13.81 -14.70
CA GLU A 439 9.68 12.43 -15.12
C GLU A 439 8.25 12.26 -15.65
N LEU A 440 7.28 12.94 -15.03
CA LEU A 440 5.90 12.94 -15.50
C LEU A 440 5.77 13.60 -16.88
N GLN A 441 6.49 14.70 -17.11
CA GLN A 441 6.56 15.36 -18.42
C GLN A 441 7.16 14.45 -19.49
N GLU A 442 8.20 13.70 -19.17
CA GLU A 442 8.80 12.72 -20.08
C GLU A 442 7.82 11.57 -20.40
N ALA A 443 7.09 11.07 -19.39
CA ALA A 443 6.12 9.98 -19.57
C ALA A 443 4.87 10.41 -20.37
N LEU A 444 4.33 11.60 -20.11
CA LEU A 444 3.04 12.06 -20.64
C LEU A 444 3.16 12.98 -21.86
N GLY A 445 4.27 13.68 -22.07
CA GLY A 445 4.44 14.58 -23.22
C GLY A 445 3.25 15.54 -23.38
N ASP A 446 2.64 15.54 -24.56
CA ASP A 446 1.50 16.41 -24.94
C ASP A 446 0.20 16.15 -24.15
N MET A 447 0.14 15.07 -23.37
CA MET A 447 -0.99 14.81 -22.48
C MET A 447 -0.89 15.62 -21.19
N LEU A 448 0.32 15.94 -20.70
CA LEU A 448 0.49 16.64 -19.43
C LEU A 448 -0.23 18.00 -19.39
N PRO A 449 -0.15 18.87 -20.42
CA PRO A 449 -0.84 20.16 -20.40
C PRO A 449 -2.38 20.05 -20.40
N LYS A 450 -2.92 18.87 -20.70
CA LYS A 450 -4.37 18.60 -20.69
C LYS A 450 -4.87 18.13 -19.33
N LEU A 451 -3.96 17.84 -18.40
CA LEU A 451 -4.28 17.44 -17.04
C LEU A 451 -4.40 18.66 -16.14
N GLN A 452 -5.38 18.64 -15.23
CA GLN A 452 -5.63 19.68 -14.25
C GLN A 452 -5.77 19.05 -12.86
N GLY A 453 -5.39 19.78 -11.81
CA GLY A 453 -5.46 19.26 -10.44
C GLY A 453 -4.33 18.30 -10.09
N LEU A 454 -3.16 18.43 -10.74
CA LEU A 454 -1.98 17.67 -10.33
C LEU A 454 -1.40 18.25 -9.05
N HIS A 455 -1.29 17.42 -8.03
CA HIS A 455 -0.69 17.76 -6.74
C HIS A 455 0.60 16.97 -6.55
N TYR A 456 1.62 17.68 -6.10
CA TYR A 456 2.91 17.11 -5.75
C TYR A 456 3.13 17.30 -4.26
N HIS A 457 3.58 16.23 -3.62
CA HIS A 457 3.90 16.21 -2.21
C HIS A 457 5.39 15.98 -2.04
N ASP A 458 5.92 16.54 -0.95
CA ASP A 458 7.26 16.21 -0.51
C ASP A 458 7.31 14.72 -0.14
N LEU A 459 8.41 14.00 -0.42
CA LEU A 459 8.55 12.58 -0.04
C LEU A 459 8.38 12.35 1.46
N ALA A 460 8.74 13.36 2.27
CA ALA A 460 8.53 13.31 3.70
C ALA A 460 7.10 13.61 4.11
N ASP A 461 6.25 14.12 3.21
CA ASP A 461 4.87 14.46 3.49
C ASP A 461 4.07 13.19 3.80
N PRO A 462 3.46 13.16 4.98
CA PRO A 462 2.38 12.28 5.30
C PRO A 462 1.31 12.03 4.19
N ALA A 463 0.94 13.02 3.40
CA ALA A 463 -0.07 12.82 2.36
C ALA A 463 0.39 11.88 1.23
N TRP A 464 1.70 11.63 1.12
CA TRP A 464 2.28 10.84 0.04
C TRP A 464 2.67 9.41 0.44
N PHE A 465 1.92 8.42 -0.06
CA PHE A 465 2.09 6.96 0.08
C PHE A 465 2.35 6.40 1.48
N GLY A 466 2.42 7.20 2.54
CA GLY A 466 2.77 6.64 3.84
C GLY A 466 4.26 6.45 4.08
N LEU A 467 5.19 7.01 3.27
CA LEU A 467 6.58 6.50 3.30
C LEU A 467 7.26 6.62 4.68
N GLN A 468 6.88 7.60 5.50
CA GLN A 468 7.36 7.73 6.89
C GLN A 468 6.82 6.66 7.85
N ASP A 469 5.72 6.02 7.49
CA ASP A 469 5.07 4.94 8.23
C ASP A 469 5.73 3.58 7.94
N PHE A 470 6.48 3.47 6.85
CA PHE A 470 7.40 2.36 6.61
C PHE A 470 8.63 2.45 7.51
N LYS A 471 8.89 1.37 8.22
CA LYS A 471 9.98 1.28 9.18
C LYS A 471 10.96 0.22 8.75
N VAL A 472 12.22 0.42 9.12
CA VAL A 472 13.30 -0.53 8.89
C VAL A 472 13.77 -1.03 10.24
N LEU A 473 13.78 -2.35 10.40
CA LEU A 473 14.37 -3.08 11.51
C LEU A 473 15.56 -3.91 10.98
N LEU A 474 16.74 -3.63 11.51
CA LEU A 474 18.02 -4.24 11.13
C LEU A 474 18.56 -5.15 12.23
#